data_AF-A0A519BP26-F1
#
_entry.id   AF-A0A519BP26-F1
#
_cell.length_a   1.000
_cell.length_b   1.000
_cell.length_c   1.000
_cell.angle_alpha   90.00
_cell.angle_beta   90.00
_cell.angle_gamma   90.00
#
_symmetry.space_group_name_H-M   'P 1'
#
loop_
_entity.id
_entity.type
_entity.pdbx_description
1 polymer ?
#
loop_
_entity_poly.entity_id
_entity_poly.type
_entity_poly.pdbx_seq_one_letter_code
_entity_poly.pdbx_strand_id
1 'polypeptide(L)'
;MEKEPLILNGIKEKTYICQCGKSKNLPYCDGTHKTLSENIVPAVLEPTNETLYICVCGKSKHLPYCDAVFIKHDTSWTPASSVRGEGALYNGKEIAFTKQLSNRLEYGKGVAYLIKLLPPEGKMLRTVAVARSDEHVYIIEGGFCDDSGRQKSFPGDYVLNPEGHPHVNLNIVETVALVICTGATDEIKEFTVVEPKL
;
A
#
# COMPACT_ATOMS: atom_id res chain seq x y z
N MET A 1 -24.15 -17.88 9.25
CA MET A 1 -23.50 -18.13 7.95
C MET A 1 -22.45 -17.07 7.78
N GLU A 2 -21.18 -17.46 7.63
CA GLU A 2 -20.06 -16.54 7.47
C GLU A 2 -20.35 -15.56 6.32
N LYS A 3 -20.12 -14.27 6.59
CA LYS A 3 -20.46 -13.16 5.68
C LYS A 3 -19.25 -12.70 4.86
N GLU A 4 -18.13 -13.38 5.02
CA GLU A 4 -16.86 -13.05 4.37
C GLU A 4 -16.70 -13.86 3.08
N PRO A 5 -16.00 -13.32 2.05
CA PRO A 5 -15.71 -14.09 0.87
C PRO A 5 -14.75 -15.23 1.18
N LEU A 6 -14.85 -16.30 0.40
CA LEU A 6 -13.82 -17.32 0.35
C LEU A 6 -12.64 -16.75 -0.44
N ILE A 7 -11.46 -16.70 0.19
CA ILE A 7 -10.22 -16.25 -0.45
C ILE A 7 -9.45 -17.48 -0.96
N LEU A 8 -9.22 -17.54 -2.27
CA LEU A 8 -8.43 -18.59 -2.92
C LEU A 8 -7.12 -17.97 -3.41
N ASN A 9 -5.99 -18.32 -2.79
CA ASN A 9 -4.66 -17.83 -3.17
C ASN A 9 -4.10 -18.67 -4.33
N GLY A 10 -4.61 -18.43 -5.53
CA GLY A 10 -4.38 -19.28 -6.69
C GLY A 10 -5.13 -20.61 -6.61
N ILE A 11 -5.42 -21.18 -7.78
CA ILE A 11 -6.03 -22.50 -7.93
C ILE A 11 -5.27 -23.29 -9.00
N LYS A 12 -4.95 -24.55 -8.70
CA LYS A 12 -4.15 -25.42 -9.60
C LYS A 12 -5.00 -26.22 -10.57
N GLU A 13 -6.28 -26.38 -10.25
CA GLU A 13 -7.23 -27.18 -11.01
C GLU A 13 -8.56 -26.45 -11.17
N LYS A 14 -9.36 -26.90 -12.13
CA LYS A 14 -10.70 -26.35 -12.36
C LYS A 14 -11.54 -26.50 -11.11
N THR A 15 -12.05 -25.38 -10.61
CA THR A 15 -12.84 -25.33 -9.38
C THR A 15 -14.28 -24.92 -9.70
N TYR A 16 -15.25 -25.64 -9.16
CA TYR A 16 -16.67 -25.41 -9.42
C TYR A 16 -17.35 -24.71 -8.24
N ILE A 17 -17.88 -23.52 -8.47
CA ILE A 17 -18.55 -22.71 -7.46
C ILE A 17 -20.07 -22.85 -7.62
N CYS A 18 -20.74 -23.15 -6.50
CA CYS A 18 -22.19 -23.27 -6.44
C CYS A 18 -22.85 -21.94 -6.81
N GLN A 19 -23.86 -22.00 -7.67
CA GLN A 19 -24.71 -20.85 -8.03
C GLN A 19 -26.17 -21.06 -7.64
N CYS A 20 -26.59 -22.29 -7.32
CA CYS A 20 -27.97 -22.59 -6.92
C CYS A 20 -28.26 -22.36 -5.43
N GLY A 21 -27.23 -22.16 -4.61
CA GLY A 21 -27.37 -21.93 -3.16
C GLY A 21 -27.86 -23.15 -2.35
N LYS A 22 -27.96 -24.34 -2.96
CA LYS A 22 -28.43 -25.58 -2.31
C LYS A 22 -27.34 -26.59 -2.00
N SER A 23 -26.09 -26.32 -2.37
CA SER A 23 -24.96 -27.20 -2.06
C SER A 23 -24.83 -27.39 -0.55
N LYS A 24 -24.51 -28.60 -0.12
CA LYS A 24 -24.13 -28.91 1.26
C LYS A 24 -22.66 -28.57 1.53
N ASN A 25 -21.89 -28.30 0.46
CA ASN A 25 -20.49 -27.94 0.50
C ASN A 25 -20.26 -26.50 0.00
N LEU A 26 -21.15 -25.57 0.36
CA LEU A 26 -20.99 -24.15 -0.02
C LEU A 26 -19.61 -23.62 0.42
N PRO A 27 -18.96 -22.77 -0.40
CA PRO A 27 -19.44 -22.23 -1.67
C PRO A 27 -19.21 -23.14 -2.89
N TYR A 28 -18.64 -24.33 -2.71
CA TYR A 28 -18.36 -25.25 -3.81
C TYR A 28 -19.61 -25.98 -4.30
N CYS A 29 -19.60 -26.39 -5.57
CA CYS A 29 -20.64 -27.22 -6.14
C CYS A 29 -20.45 -28.68 -5.73
N ASP A 30 -21.50 -29.31 -5.21
CA ASP A 30 -21.54 -30.74 -4.86
C ASP A 30 -22.45 -31.57 -5.80
N GLY A 31 -22.92 -30.95 -6.89
CA GLY A 31 -23.84 -31.58 -7.84
C GLY A 31 -25.32 -31.50 -7.47
N THR A 32 -25.69 -30.96 -6.29
CA THR A 32 -27.11 -30.84 -5.87
C THR A 32 -27.98 -30.12 -6.88
N HIS A 33 -27.43 -29.16 -7.64
CA HIS A 33 -28.14 -28.42 -8.70
C HIS A 33 -28.81 -29.33 -9.74
N LYS A 34 -28.27 -30.53 -10.01
CA LYS A 34 -28.83 -31.49 -10.98
C LYS A 34 -30.18 -32.06 -10.54
N THR A 35 -30.50 -31.97 -9.25
CA THR A 35 -31.77 -32.47 -8.68
C THR A 35 -32.84 -31.39 -8.61
N LEU A 36 -32.50 -30.14 -8.91
CA LEU A 36 -33.42 -29.02 -8.92
C LEU A 36 -34.09 -28.90 -10.29
N SER A 37 -35.32 -28.42 -10.33
CA SER A 37 -36.03 -28.10 -11.58
C SER A 37 -35.44 -26.89 -12.31
N GLU A 38 -34.66 -26.08 -11.60
CA GLU A 38 -34.02 -24.88 -12.11
C GLU A 38 -32.73 -25.24 -12.84
N ASN A 39 -32.54 -24.77 -14.08
CA ASN A 39 -31.33 -25.03 -14.86
C ASN A 39 -30.17 -24.10 -14.46
N ILE A 40 -29.82 -24.09 -13.18
CA ILE A 40 -28.71 -23.30 -12.62
C ILE A 40 -27.45 -24.16 -12.59
N VAL A 41 -26.44 -23.76 -13.34
CA VAL A 41 -25.15 -24.46 -13.42
C VAL A 41 -24.09 -23.79 -12.54
N PRO A 42 -23.10 -24.54 -12.02
CA PRO A 42 -22.00 -23.93 -11.28
C PRO A 42 -21.14 -23.03 -12.16
N ALA A 43 -20.57 -21.99 -11.56
CA ALA A 43 -19.52 -21.23 -12.20
C ALA A 43 -18.22 -22.05 -12.19
N VAL A 44 -17.45 -21.98 -13.27
CA VAL A 44 -16.17 -22.69 -13.40
C VAL A 44 -15.05 -21.68 -13.31
N LEU A 45 -14.15 -21.88 -12.35
CA LEU A 45 -12.91 -21.13 -12.22
C LEU A 45 -11.77 -21.92 -12.88
N GLU A 46 -11.05 -21.28 -13.79
CA GLU A 46 -9.87 -21.87 -14.45
C GLU A 46 -8.61 -21.71 -13.59
N PRO A 47 -7.62 -22.62 -13.69
CA PRO A 47 -6.38 -22.52 -12.94
C PRO A 47 -5.69 -21.16 -13.09
N THR A 48 -5.24 -20.58 -11.97
CA THR A 48 -4.59 -19.27 -11.93
C THR A 48 -3.67 -19.17 -10.71
N ASN A 49 -2.66 -18.31 -10.80
CA ASN A 49 -1.83 -17.92 -9.65
C ASN A 49 -2.38 -16.68 -8.93
N GLU A 50 -3.43 -16.05 -9.47
CA GLU A 50 -4.06 -14.87 -8.88
C GLU A 50 -4.90 -15.22 -7.65
N THR A 51 -5.05 -14.25 -6.75
CA THR A 51 -5.97 -14.39 -5.62
C THR A 51 -7.40 -14.10 -6.08
N LEU A 52 -8.30 -15.06 -5.88
CA LEU A 52 -9.73 -14.91 -6.18
C LEU A 52 -10.53 -14.72 -4.90
N TYR A 53 -11.51 -13.81 -4.94
CA TYR A 53 -12.45 -13.56 -3.85
C TYR A 53 -13.82 -14.07 -4.28
N ILE A 54 -14.26 -15.19 -3.71
CA ILE A 54 -15.51 -15.84 -4.11
C ILE A 54 -16.62 -15.44 -3.15
N CYS A 55 -17.75 -15.00 -3.72
CA CYS A 55 -18.93 -14.64 -2.97
C CYS A 55 -19.54 -15.88 -2.29
N VAL A 56 -19.60 -15.86 -0.96
CA VAL A 56 -20.26 -16.92 -0.16
C VAL A 56 -21.71 -16.55 0.17
N CYS A 57 -22.04 -15.26 0.22
CA CYS A 57 -23.37 -14.78 0.63
C CYS A 57 -24.44 -14.82 -0.48
N GLY A 58 -24.05 -15.07 -1.73
CA GLY A 58 -24.94 -15.16 -2.89
C GLY A 58 -25.54 -13.83 -3.36
N LYS A 59 -25.08 -12.68 -2.84
CA LYS A 59 -25.65 -11.35 -3.15
C LYS A 59 -24.83 -10.51 -4.14
N SER A 60 -23.72 -11.05 -4.63
CA SER A 60 -22.87 -10.34 -5.58
C SER A 60 -23.61 -10.07 -6.89
N LYS A 61 -23.36 -8.92 -7.50
CA LYS A 61 -23.77 -8.58 -8.87
C LYS A 61 -22.86 -9.23 -9.92
N HIS A 62 -21.68 -9.68 -9.51
CA HIS A 62 -20.66 -10.29 -10.38
C HIS A 62 -20.33 -11.72 -9.94
N LEU A 63 -21.34 -12.53 -9.60
CA LEU A 63 -21.15 -13.94 -9.24
C LEU A 63 -20.30 -14.67 -10.32
N PRO A 64 -19.36 -15.54 -9.93
CA PRO A 64 -19.13 -16.04 -8.56
C PRO A 64 -18.27 -15.12 -7.68
N TYR A 65 -17.77 -14.00 -8.19
CA TYR A 65 -16.82 -13.15 -7.49
C TYR A 65 -17.50 -12.28 -6.44
N CYS A 66 -16.77 -11.89 -5.40
CA CYS A 66 -17.24 -10.96 -4.39
C CYS A 66 -17.11 -9.52 -4.89
N ASP A 67 -18.15 -8.71 -4.69
CA ASP A 67 -18.12 -7.28 -4.98
C ASP A 67 -17.40 -6.46 -3.91
N ALA A 68 -17.14 -7.07 -2.74
CA ALA A 68 -16.42 -6.39 -1.68
C ALA A 68 -14.95 -6.24 -2.09
N VAL A 69 -14.50 -5.00 -2.17
CA VAL A 69 -13.12 -4.63 -2.49
C VAL A 69 -12.23 -4.99 -1.29
N PHE A 70 -11.72 -6.21 -1.25
CA PHE A 70 -10.66 -6.60 -0.32
C PHE A 70 -9.31 -6.34 -0.99
N ILE A 71 -8.78 -5.14 -0.81
CA ILE A 71 -7.40 -4.86 -1.19
C ILE A 71 -6.53 -5.32 -0.02
N LYS A 72 -5.99 -6.54 -0.13
CA LYS A 72 -4.91 -6.97 0.76
C LYS A 72 -3.64 -6.24 0.33
N HIS A 73 -3.24 -5.24 1.11
CA HIS A 73 -1.96 -4.58 0.92
C HIS A 73 -0.84 -5.45 1.49
N ASP A 74 0.28 -5.57 0.78
CA ASP A 74 1.52 -6.02 1.42
C ASP A 74 1.91 -4.97 2.46
N THR A 75 2.03 -5.40 3.71
CA THR A 75 2.32 -4.53 4.84
C THR A 75 3.80 -4.46 5.18
N SER A 76 4.67 -5.06 4.37
CA SER A 76 6.10 -5.14 4.61
C SER A 76 6.80 -3.80 4.37
N TRP A 77 7.81 -3.50 5.18
CA TRP A 77 8.69 -2.35 4.93
C TRP A 77 9.77 -2.74 3.94
N THR A 78 9.94 -1.93 2.91
CA THR A 78 11.00 -2.05 1.92
C THR A 78 12.14 -1.10 2.27
N PRO A 79 13.39 -1.57 2.36
CA PRO A 79 14.55 -0.70 2.56
C PRO A 79 14.69 0.33 1.44
N ALA A 80 14.88 1.61 1.75
CA ALA A 80 14.98 2.65 0.73
C ALA A 80 16.24 2.47 -0.15
N SER A 81 17.29 1.82 0.37
CA SER A 81 18.49 1.46 -0.40
C SER A 81 18.19 0.59 -1.62
N SER A 82 17.12 -0.21 -1.60
CA SER A 82 16.71 -1.05 -2.73
C SER A 82 16.36 -0.24 -3.99
N VAL A 83 15.99 1.03 -3.81
CA VAL A 83 15.67 1.97 -4.89
C VAL A 83 16.76 3.04 -5.03
N ARG A 84 17.35 3.48 -3.92
CA ARG A 84 18.26 4.65 -3.88
C ARG A 84 19.74 4.30 -3.72
N GLY A 85 20.08 3.03 -3.59
CA GLY A 85 21.45 2.57 -3.36
C GLY A 85 22.01 3.04 -2.01
N GLU A 86 23.34 3.20 -1.96
CA GLU A 86 24.08 3.52 -0.73
C GLU A 86 23.71 4.90 -0.13
N GLY A 87 23.10 5.80 -0.89
CA GLY A 87 22.66 7.10 -0.39
C GLY A 87 21.57 7.01 0.69
N ALA A 88 20.87 5.88 0.79
CA ALA A 88 19.91 5.60 1.86
C ALA A 88 20.51 4.78 3.02
N LEU A 89 21.84 4.71 3.08
CA LEU A 89 22.58 4.05 4.16
C LEU A 89 23.41 5.06 4.95
N TYR A 90 23.58 4.81 6.24
CA TYR A 90 24.57 5.47 7.09
C TYR A 90 25.36 4.42 7.85
N ASN A 91 26.68 4.39 7.66
CA ASN A 91 27.56 3.34 8.22
C ASN A 91 27.05 1.91 7.93
N GLY A 92 26.54 1.69 6.70
CA GLY A 92 26.00 0.39 6.27
C GLY A 92 24.63 0.03 6.83
N LYS A 93 23.97 0.94 7.57
CA LYS A 93 22.61 0.74 8.11
C LYS A 93 21.58 1.56 7.34
N GLU A 94 20.41 0.98 7.10
CA GLU A 94 19.27 1.69 6.51
C GLU A 94 18.85 2.88 7.36
N ILE A 95 18.70 4.04 6.72
CA ILE A 95 18.19 5.28 7.33
C ILE A 95 16.80 5.68 6.80
N ALA A 96 16.25 4.91 5.86
CA ALA A 96 14.88 5.10 5.39
C ALA A 96 14.25 3.80 4.91
N PHE A 97 12.94 3.71 5.07
CA PHE A 97 12.12 2.62 4.55
C PHE A 97 10.85 3.17 3.90
N THR A 98 10.31 2.45 2.94
CA THR A 98 9.03 2.75 2.31
C THR A 98 8.09 1.56 2.42
N LYS A 99 6.79 1.81 2.49
CA LYS A 99 5.75 0.79 2.42
C LYS A 99 4.71 1.23 1.41
N GLN A 100 4.68 0.56 0.26
CA GLN A 100 3.76 0.91 -0.81
C GLN A 100 2.34 0.48 -0.46
N LEU A 101 1.43 1.46 -0.38
CA LEU A 101 0.00 1.21 -0.14
C LEU A 101 -0.74 1.12 -1.48
N SER A 102 -0.44 2.01 -2.43
CA SER A 102 -1.00 1.97 -3.78
C SER A 102 0.01 2.48 -4.80
N ASN A 103 0.04 1.84 -5.96
CA ASN A 103 0.77 2.32 -7.14
C ASN A 103 -0.18 2.35 -8.33
N ARG A 104 -0.44 3.52 -8.90
CA ARG A 104 -1.29 3.64 -10.10
C ARG A 104 -0.65 4.48 -11.19
N LEU A 105 0.67 4.64 -11.15
CA LEU A 105 1.44 5.43 -12.11
C LEU A 105 1.27 4.93 -13.55
N GLU A 106 1.19 3.62 -13.75
CA GLU A 106 0.97 3.03 -15.09
C GLU A 106 -0.36 3.46 -15.73
N TYR A 107 -1.33 3.89 -14.92
CA TYR A 107 -2.63 4.42 -15.37
C TYR A 107 -2.67 5.95 -15.43
N GLY A 108 -1.52 6.62 -15.30
CA GLY A 108 -1.44 8.09 -15.21
C GLY A 108 -2.12 8.65 -13.96
N LYS A 109 -2.13 7.88 -12.86
CA LYS A 109 -2.67 8.28 -11.55
C LYS A 109 -1.57 8.28 -10.49
N GLY A 110 -1.92 8.71 -9.28
CA GLY A 110 -1.00 8.87 -8.18
C GLY A 110 -0.52 7.58 -7.49
N VAL A 111 0.22 7.79 -6.40
CA VAL A 111 0.70 6.76 -5.49
C VAL A 111 0.39 7.12 -4.05
N ALA A 112 0.28 6.11 -3.19
CA ALA A 112 0.23 6.29 -1.74
C ALA A 112 1.22 5.32 -1.09
N TYR A 113 2.01 5.82 -0.15
CA TYR A 113 2.98 5.01 0.59
C TYR A 113 3.20 5.58 1.99
N LEU A 114 3.66 4.73 2.92
CA LEU A 114 4.29 5.22 4.14
C LEU A 114 5.78 5.38 3.90
N ILE A 115 6.36 6.44 4.44
CA ILE A 115 7.80 6.58 4.60
C ILE A 115 8.15 6.52 6.08
N LYS A 116 9.25 5.84 6.39
CA LYS A 116 9.89 5.83 7.71
C LYS A 116 11.29 6.38 7.55
N LEU A 117 11.64 7.40 8.31
CA LEU A 117 12.94 8.04 8.34
C LEU A 117 13.59 7.79 9.69
N LEU A 118 14.84 7.32 9.68
CA LEU A 118 15.60 6.92 10.87
C LEU A 118 16.89 7.76 10.94
N PRO A 119 16.83 8.98 11.51
CA PRO A 119 18.04 9.78 11.64
C PRO A 119 19.02 9.10 12.60
N PRO A 120 20.32 9.04 12.24
CA PRO A 120 21.34 8.55 13.17
C PRO A 120 21.40 9.39 14.45
N GLU A 121 21.83 8.78 15.55
CA GLU A 121 21.92 9.47 16.84
C GLU A 121 22.76 10.75 16.75
N GLY A 122 22.19 11.86 17.23
CA GLY A 122 22.82 13.19 17.20
C GLY A 122 22.92 13.83 15.81
N LYS A 123 22.41 13.20 14.75
CA LYS A 123 22.41 13.71 13.38
C LYS A 123 20.99 14.04 12.92
N MET A 124 20.89 14.75 11.80
CA MET A 124 19.64 14.96 11.08
C MET A 124 19.70 14.30 9.72
N LEU A 125 18.56 13.83 9.24
CA LEU A 125 18.37 13.56 7.82
C LEU A 125 17.94 14.84 7.12
N ARG A 126 18.51 15.07 5.95
CA ARG A 126 18.16 16.17 5.06
C ARG A 126 17.71 15.61 3.72
N THR A 127 16.48 15.92 3.36
CA THR A 127 15.92 15.62 2.04
C THR A 127 15.68 16.92 1.30
N VAL A 128 16.23 17.04 0.10
CA VAL A 128 15.91 18.13 -0.84
C VAL A 128 15.20 17.51 -2.02
N ALA A 129 14.03 18.03 -2.34
CA ALA A 129 13.19 17.48 -3.39
C ALA A 129 12.45 18.56 -4.16
N VAL A 130 11.96 18.18 -5.34
CA VAL A 130 11.00 18.95 -6.13
C VAL A 130 9.79 18.07 -6.38
N ALA A 131 8.62 18.53 -5.96
CA ALA A 131 7.37 17.82 -6.17
C ALA A 131 7.06 17.68 -7.66
N ARG A 132 6.82 16.46 -8.14
CA ARG A 132 6.46 16.18 -9.55
C ARG A 132 4.96 16.07 -9.78
N SER A 133 4.19 16.15 -8.71
CA SER A 133 2.75 16.31 -8.64
C SER A 133 2.42 16.85 -7.26
N ASP A 134 1.16 17.20 -6.97
CA ASP A 134 0.79 17.55 -5.59
C ASP A 134 1.12 16.38 -4.65
N GLU A 135 2.00 16.63 -3.69
CA GLU A 135 2.40 15.69 -2.66
C GLU A 135 1.79 16.10 -1.32
N HIS A 136 0.97 15.22 -0.78
CA HIS A 136 0.36 15.36 0.54
C HIS A 136 1.12 14.49 1.53
N VAL A 137 1.56 15.08 2.64
CA VAL A 137 2.28 14.41 3.71
C VAL A 137 1.50 14.56 5.01
N TYR A 138 1.05 13.45 5.59
CA TYR A 138 0.40 13.41 6.90
C TYR A 138 1.31 12.68 7.89
N ILE A 139 1.69 13.36 8.97
CA ILE A 139 2.66 12.83 9.94
C ILE A 139 1.94 11.92 10.93
N ILE A 140 2.39 10.68 11.04
CA ILE A 140 1.81 9.65 11.91
C ILE A 140 2.60 9.54 13.21
N GLU A 141 3.93 9.53 13.12
CA GLU A 141 4.85 9.46 14.25
C GLU A 141 6.03 10.42 14.03
N GLY A 142 6.58 10.98 15.10
CA GLY A 142 7.72 11.90 15.04
C GLY A 142 7.37 13.23 14.39
N GLY A 143 8.21 13.69 13.47
CA GLY A 143 8.01 14.93 12.73
C GLY A 143 9.29 15.54 12.16
N PHE A 144 9.18 16.76 11.65
CA PHE A 144 10.26 17.50 11.03
C PHE A 144 10.76 18.61 11.97
N CYS A 145 12.00 19.05 11.76
CA CYS A 145 12.65 20.09 12.56
C CYS A 145 13.13 21.26 11.69
N ASP A 146 13.46 22.37 12.35
CA ASP A 146 14.27 23.41 11.73
C ASP A 146 15.75 22.99 11.66
N ASP A 147 16.61 23.84 11.09
CA ASP A 147 18.03 23.52 10.90
C ASP A 147 18.86 23.52 12.19
N SER A 148 18.29 23.97 13.31
CA SER A 148 18.87 23.80 14.65
C SER A 148 18.52 22.46 15.31
N GLY A 149 17.70 21.65 14.66
CA GLY A 149 17.18 20.39 15.22
C GLY A 149 15.98 20.58 16.14
N ARG A 150 15.43 21.80 16.28
CA ARG A 150 14.21 22.00 17.06
C ARG A 150 13.01 21.53 16.23
N GLN A 151 12.27 20.57 16.77
CA GLN A 151 11.07 20.02 16.13
C GLN A 151 10.03 21.11 15.85
N LYS A 152 9.42 21.07 14.67
CA LYS A 152 8.46 22.06 14.13
C LYS A 152 7.15 21.46 13.67
N SER A 153 7.13 20.17 13.34
CA SER A 153 5.91 19.44 13.08
C SER A 153 5.80 18.19 13.94
N PHE A 154 4.58 17.72 14.12
CA PHE A 154 4.20 16.69 15.09
C PHE A 154 3.20 15.71 14.49
N PRO A 155 2.93 14.57 15.15
CA PRO A 155 1.87 13.67 14.72
C PRO A 155 0.53 14.38 14.59
N GLY A 156 -0.15 14.15 13.47
CA GLY A 156 -1.40 14.82 13.11
C GLY A 156 -1.25 16.06 12.23
N ASP A 157 -0.03 16.61 12.11
CA ASP A 157 0.23 17.69 11.18
C ASP A 157 0.22 17.22 9.73
N TYR A 158 -0.12 18.14 8.84
CA TYR A 158 -0.27 17.92 7.42
C TYR A 158 0.52 18.96 6.62
N VAL A 159 1.19 18.50 5.58
CA VAL A 159 1.96 19.33 4.64
C VAL A 159 1.46 19.03 3.22
N LEU A 160 1.33 20.08 2.43
CA LEU A 160 1.11 19.99 0.98
C LEU A 160 2.31 20.62 0.29
N ASN A 161 2.99 19.85 -0.56
CA ASN A 161 3.97 20.34 -1.51
C ASN A 161 3.31 20.35 -2.90
N PRO A 162 2.89 21.53 -3.42
CA PRO A 162 2.25 21.59 -4.73
C PRO A 162 3.21 21.18 -5.86
N GLU A 163 2.67 20.74 -7.00
CA GLU A 163 3.47 20.40 -8.17
C GLU A 163 4.48 21.52 -8.53
N GLY A 164 5.74 21.14 -8.74
CA GLY A 164 6.85 22.04 -9.06
C GLY A 164 7.47 22.73 -7.85
N HIS A 165 6.93 22.56 -6.64
CA HIS A 165 7.45 23.20 -5.44
C HIS A 165 8.77 22.54 -4.98
N PRO A 166 9.90 23.29 -4.93
CA PRO A 166 11.09 22.82 -4.27
C PRO A 166 10.91 22.91 -2.76
N HIS A 167 11.27 21.86 -2.04
CA HIS A 167 11.12 21.82 -0.59
C HIS A 167 12.27 21.05 0.08
N VAL A 168 12.41 21.27 1.38
CA VAL A 168 13.43 20.64 2.22
C VAL A 168 12.77 20.10 3.48
N ASN A 169 13.01 18.83 3.76
CA ASN A 169 12.61 18.20 5.02
C ASN A 169 13.86 17.87 5.82
N LEU A 170 13.85 18.29 7.08
CA LEU A 170 14.83 17.92 8.09
C LEU A 170 14.14 17.11 9.18
N ASN A 171 14.72 16.01 9.63
CA ASN A 171 14.23 15.31 10.81
C ASN A 171 15.39 14.81 11.67
N ILE A 172 15.25 15.02 12.98
CA ILE A 172 16.19 14.60 14.02
C ILE A 172 15.63 13.46 14.90
N VAL A 173 14.34 13.15 14.73
CA VAL A 173 13.65 12.03 15.38
C VAL A 173 13.20 11.02 14.32
N GLU A 174 12.99 9.77 14.74
CA GLU A 174 12.31 8.79 13.88
C GLU A 174 10.94 9.34 13.48
N THR A 175 10.66 9.32 12.19
CA THR A 175 9.45 9.91 11.62
C THR A 175 8.78 8.93 10.69
N VAL A 176 7.48 8.70 10.90
CA VAL A 176 6.62 7.93 9.98
C VAL A 176 5.55 8.87 9.42
N ALA A 177 5.44 8.93 8.09
CA ALA A 177 4.44 9.76 7.43
C ALA A 177 3.73 8.98 6.32
N LEU A 178 2.43 9.25 6.15
CA LEU A 178 1.67 8.89 4.96
C LEU A 178 1.94 9.93 3.89
N VAL A 179 2.42 9.47 2.73
CA VAL A 179 2.65 10.30 1.55
C VAL A 179 1.69 9.88 0.45
N ILE A 180 1.01 10.86 -0.15
CA ILE A 180 0.13 10.68 -1.29
C ILE A 180 0.58 11.66 -2.37
N CYS A 181 1.08 11.15 -3.48
CA CYS A 181 1.34 11.96 -4.67
C CYS A 181 0.17 11.78 -5.63
N THR A 182 -0.39 12.87 -6.15
CA THR A 182 -1.53 12.80 -7.10
C THR A 182 -1.12 12.29 -8.49
N GLY A 183 0.17 12.29 -8.79
CA GLY A 183 0.81 11.73 -9.98
C GLY A 183 2.20 11.20 -9.65
N ALA A 184 3.22 11.67 -10.39
CA ALA A 184 4.61 11.27 -10.18
C ALA A 184 5.13 11.66 -8.79
N THR A 185 5.95 10.79 -8.20
CA THR A 185 6.63 11.05 -6.92
C THR A 185 7.68 12.14 -7.07
N ASP A 186 8.06 12.72 -5.95
CA ASP A 186 9.17 13.67 -5.82
C ASP A 186 10.44 13.30 -6.59
N GLU A 187 11.01 14.29 -7.26
CA GLU A 187 12.38 14.23 -7.71
C GLU A 187 13.30 14.62 -6.57
N ILE A 188 13.97 13.62 -6.01
CA ILE A 188 14.92 13.81 -4.92
C ILE A 188 16.23 14.31 -5.49
N LYS A 189 16.64 15.50 -5.06
CA LYS A 189 17.92 16.10 -5.39
C LYS A 189 19.01 15.70 -4.41
N GLU A 190 18.64 15.53 -3.15
CA GLU A 190 19.57 15.20 -2.08
C GLU A 190 18.87 14.38 -1.00
N PHE A 191 19.57 13.39 -0.46
CA PHE A 191 19.17 12.64 0.72
C PHE A 191 20.44 12.34 1.52
N THR A 192 20.70 13.10 2.57
CA THR A 192 21.99 13.14 3.26
C THR A 192 21.83 13.18 4.77
N VAL A 193 22.89 12.78 5.48
CA VAL A 193 23.00 12.94 6.93
C VAL A 193 23.81 14.20 7.21
N VAL A 194 23.28 15.10 8.03
CA VAL A 194 23.88 16.40 8.37
C VAL A 194 23.89 16.64 9.88
N GLU A 195 24.70 17.60 10.32
CA GLU A 195 24.69 18.08 11.71
C GLU A 195 23.62 19.17 11.90
N PRO A 196 22.97 19.26 13.07
CA PRO A 196 22.24 20.45 13.49
C PRO A 196 23.15 21.69 13.50
N LYS A 197 22.63 22.82 13.02
CA LYS A 197 23.30 24.12 13.16
C LYS A 197 23.09 24.62 14.58
N LEU A 198 24.19 24.71 15.34
CA LEU A 198 24.21 25.29 16.68
C LEU A 198 23.99 26.81 16.64
#